data_AF-A0A6B3N2K3-F1
#
_entry.id   AF-A0A6B3N2K3-F1
#
_cell.length_a   1.000
_cell.length_b   1.000
_cell.length_c   1.000
_cell.angle_alpha   90.00
_cell.angle_beta   90.00
_cell.angle_gamma   90.00
#
_symmetry.space_group_name_H-M   'P 1'
#
loop_
_entity.id
_entity.type
_entity.pdbx_description
1 polymer ?
#
loop_
_entity_poly.entity_id
_entity_poly.type
_entity_poly.pdbx_seq_one_letter_code
_entity_poly.pdbx_strand_id
1 'polypeptide(L)'
;MKKISFVIAITLTCFVSSAQALSNSPVITPDYSITDSPEQQAQQLYETGQYQDAIPLLEQMISNYRESGDLIGEINSLVNLALVYQRLGNLDQALETIYQSFTQLSQLDNTKERQELQAQILSVQGQVYLSLGQGEKALSIWQETSAIYQDIGD
;
A
#
# COMPACT_ATOMS: atom_id res chain seq x y z
N MET A 1 -73.98 30.38 -30.70
CA MET A 1 -73.44 30.01 -29.37
C MET A 1 -72.94 28.57 -29.43
N LYS A 2 -71.66 28.30 -29.08
CA LYS A 2 -70.96 27.03 -28.69
C LYS A 2 -71.47 25.70 -29.32
N LYS A 3 -70.69 24.80 -29.93
CA LYS A 3 -69.42 24.13 -29.55
C LYS A 3 -68.79 23.48 -30.83
N ILE A 4 -67.52 23.73 -31.18
CA ILE A 4 -66.33 22.85 -31.05
C ILE A 4 -66.54 21.35 -31.38
N SER A 5 -65.90 20.87 -32.46
CA SER A 5 -65.29 19.53 -32.56
C SER A 5 -64.36 19.40 -33.80
N PHE A 6 -63.51 18.36 -33.77
CA PHE A 6 -62.55 17.86 -34.79
C PHE A 6 -61.12 18.47 -34.77
N VAL A 7 -60.02 17.80 -34.36
CA VAL A 7 -59.37 16.48 -34.63
C VAL A 7 -58.14 16.65 -35.55
N ILE A 8 -56.97 16.41 -34.93
CA ILE A 8 -55.75 15.69 -35.36
C ILE A 8 -55.25 15.86 -36.81
N ALA A 9 -54.00 16.34 -36.94
CA ALA A 9 -53.09 15.90 -37.99
C ALA A 9 -51.62 15.98 -37.52
N ILE A 10 -50.94 14.84 -37.60
CA ILE A 10 -49.53 14.57 -37.31
C ILE A 10 -48.68 15.04 -38.49
N THR A 11 -47.56 15.76 -38.26
CA THR A 11 -46.39 15.70 -39.17
C THR A 11 -45.06 15.87 -38.44
N LEU A 12 -44.31 14.77 -38.50
CA LEU A 12 -42.87 14.57 -38.62
C LEU A 12 -41.99 15.82 -38.87
N THR A 13 -40.98 16.05 -38.02
CA THR A 13 -39.77 16.83 -38.40
C THR A 13 -38.48 16.24 -37.82
N CYS A 14 -37.42 16.52 -38.57
CA CYS A 14 -36.19 15.77 -38.76
C CYS A 14 -35.19 15.67 -37.59
N PHE A 15 -34.41 14.60 -37.69
CA PHE A 15 -33.07 14.38 -37.14
C PHE A 15 -32.20 15.64 -37.01
N VAL A 16 -31.56 15.78 -35.85
CA VAL A 16 -30.37 16.60 -35.68
C VAL A 16 -29.28 15.70 -35.10
N SER A 17 -28.26 15.40 -35.93
CA SER A 17 -27.01 14.83 -35.46
C SER A 17 -26.18 15.92 -34.79
N SER A 18 -25.74 15.67 -33.56
CA SER A 18 -24.45 16.18 -33.11
C SER A 18 -23.74 15.05 -32.37
N ALA A 19 -22.63 14.63 -32.94
CA ALA A 19 -21.75 13.61 -32.43
C ALA A 19 -21.18 14.06 -31.08
N GLN A 20 -21.42 13.29 -30.02
CA GLN A 20 -20.53 13.32 -28.87
C GLN A 20 -19.40 12.33 -29.17
N ALA A 21 -18.22 12.92 -29.32
CA ALA A 21 -16.98 12.21 -29.57
C ALA A 21 -16.76 11.15 -28.48
N LEU A 22 -16.39 9.96 -28.95
CA LEU A 22 -15.86 8.87 -28.15
C LEU A 22 -14.64 9.40 -27.38
N SER A 23 -14.81 9.73 -26.10
CA SER A 23 -13.72 9.63 -25.14
C SER A 23 -13.70 8.19 -24.62
N ASN A 24 -13.54 7.23 -25.52
CA ASN A 24 -12.97 5.94 -25.18
C ASN A 24 -11.46 6.17 -25.00
N SER A 25 -11.10 6.86 -23.91
CA SER A 25 -9.76 6.60 -23.36
C SER A 25 -9.78 5.12 -23.01
N PRO A 26 -8.84 4.31 -23.52
CA PRO A 26 -8.70 2.97 -23.00
C PRO A 26 -8.48 3.14 -21.50
N VAL A 27 -9.44 2.68 -20.70
CA VAL A 27 -9.11 2.30 -19.33
C VAL A 27 -8.14 1.15 -19.54
N ILE A 28 -6.84 1.47 -19.53
CA ILE A 28 -5.80 0.48 -19.38
C ILE A 28 -5.99 0.00 -17.94
N THR A 29 -6.95 -0.90 -17.73
CA THR A 29 -6.84 -1.83 -16.62
C THR A 29 -5.59 -2.63 -16.96
N PRO A 30 -4.51 -2.56 -16.17
CA PRO A 30 -3.40 -3.46 -16.39
C PRO A 30 -3.98 -4.88 -16.29
N ASP A 31 -3.78 -5.64 -17.36
CA ASP A 31 -4.15 -7.05 -17.44
C ASP A 31 -3.22 -7.84 -16.52
N TYR A 32 -3.51 -7.82 -15.22
CA TYR A 32 -2.84 -8.65 -14.23
C TYR A 32 -3.33 -10.09 -14.43
N SER A 33 -2.67 -10.80 -15.33
CA SER A 33 -2.93 -12.21 -15.57
C SER A 33 -2.21 -13.07 -14.53
N ILE A 34 -2.99 -13.99 -13.94
CA ILE A 34 -2.66 -15.03 -12.94
C ILE A 34 -2.58 -14.47 -11.50
N THR A 35 -3.39 -15.04 -10.59
CA THR A 35 -3.58 -14.57 -9.21
C THR A 35 -2.30 -14.69 -8.39
N ASP A 36 -1.46 -13.67 -8.47
CA ASP A 36 -0.38 -13.42 -7.53
C ASP A 36 -0.99 -13.11 -6.16
N SER A 37 -0.39 -13.68 -5.11
CA SER A 37 -0.76 -13.37 -3.73
C SER A 37 -0.66 -11.86 -3.47
N PRO A 38 -1.48 -11.27 -2.57
CA PRO A 38 -1.39 -9.85 -2.23
C PRO A 38 0.04 -9.40 -1.89
N GLU A 39 0.83 -10.29 -1.29
CA GLU A 39 2.24 -10.11 -0.96
C GLU A 39 3.10 -9.93 -2.22
N GLN A 40 2.92 -10.80 -3.22
CA GLN A 40 3.65 -10.71 -4.49
C GLN A 40 3.25 -9.46 -5.26
N GLN A 41 1.97 -9.07 -5.24
CA GLN A 41 1.51 -7.85 -5.87
C GLN A 41 2.10 -6.61 -5.19
N ALA A 42 2.12 -6.56 -3.85
CA ALA A 42 2.75 -5.47 -3.11
C ALA A 42 4.25 -5.38 -3.39
N GLN A 43 4.94 -6.52 -3.45
CA GLN A 43 6.35 -6.59 -3.83
C GLN A 43 6.58 -6.06 -5.25
N GLN A 44 5.77 -6.50 -6.21
CA GLN A 44 5.87 -6.04 -7.60
C GLN A 44 5.68 -4.52 -7.70
N LEU A 45 4.68 -3.96 -7.02
CA LEU A 45 4.45 -2.51 -6.99
C LEU A 45 5.64 -1.76 -6.39
N TYR A 46 6.28 -2.32 -5.35
CA TYR A 46 7.50 -1.75 -4.78
C TYR A 46 8.68 -1.77 -5.78
N GLU A 47 8.89 -2.91 -6.43
CA GLU A 47 10.00 -3.12 -7.39
C GLU A 47 9.85 -2.25 -8.65
N THR A 48 8.63 -2.04 -9.14
CA THR A 48 8.35 -1.17 -10.28
C THR A 48 8.28 0.31 -9.90
N GLY A 49 8.45 0.66 -8.62
CA GLY A 49 8.43 2.04 -8.13
C GLY A 49 7.03 2.64 -8.00
N GLN A 50 5.98 1.82 -8.11
CA GLN A 50 4.57 2.20 -7.91
C GLN A 50 4.22 2.27 -6.42
N TYR A 51 5.01 3.01 -5.65
CA TYR A 51 4.89 3.07 -4.19
C TYR A 51 3.53 3.58 -3.71
N GLN A 52 2.95 4.57 -4.41
CA GLN A 52 1.63 5.12 -4.05
C GLN A 52 0.50 4.09 -4.22
N ASP A 53 0.62 3.20 -5.21
CA ASP A 53 -0.35 2.14 -5.49
C ASP A 53 -0.23 0.99 -4.48
N ALA A 54 0.95 0.79 -3.89
CA ALA A 54 1.20 -0.26 -2.89
C ALA A 54 0.54 0.01 -1.53
N ILE A 55 0.35 1.29 -1.16
CA ILE A 55 -0.20 1.69 0.15
C ILE A 55 -1.56 1.04 0.45
N PRO A 56 -2.62 1.22 -0.37
CA PRO A 56 -3.93 0.68 -0.05
C PRO A 56 -3.94 -0.85 0.04
N LEU A 57 -3.09 -1.52 -0.76
CA LEU A 57 -2.94 -2.98 -0.72
C LEU A 57 -2.32 -3.43 0.60
N LEU A 58 -1.23 -2.78 1.02
CA LEU A 58 -0.56 -3.07 2.30
C LEU A 58 -1.46 -2.76 3.50
N GLU A 59 -2.22 -1.66 3.47
CA GLU A 59 -3.21 -1.33 4.51
C GLU A 59 -4.32 -2.39 4.61
N GLN A 60 -4.81 -2.88 3.47
CA GLN A 60 -5.77 -3.99 3.43
C GLN A 60 -5.17 -5.28 4.01
N MET A 61 -3.93 -5.62 3.66
CA MET A 61 -3.23 -6.78 4.22
C MET A 61 -3.08 -6.68 5.74
N ILE A 62 -2.66 -5.51 6.25
CA ILE A 62 -2.56 -5.24 7.69
C ILE A 62 -3.91 -5.48 8.39
N SER A 63 -5.01 -4.97 7.84
CA SER A 63 -6.35 -5.18 8.41
C SER A 63 -6.72 -6.66 8.44
N ASN A 64 -6.50 -7.37 7.32
CA ASN A 64 -6.83 -8.79 7.21
C ASN A 64 -6.03 -9.65 8.20
N TYR A 65 -4.73 -9.41 8.31
CA TYR A 65 -3.86 -10.14 9.24
C TYR A 65 -4.20 -9.84 10.70
N ARG A 66 -4.54 -8.58 11.01
CA ARG A 66 -5.04 -8.21 12.34
C ARG A 66 -6.34 -8.90 12.69
N GLU A 67 -7.28 -8.98 11.74
CA GLU A 67 -8.57 -9.65 11.93
C GLU A 67 -8.44 -11.17 12.10
N SER A 68 -7.47 -11.79 11.42
CA SER A 68 -7.18 -13.22 11.54
C SER A 68 -6.33 -13.57 12.76
N GLY A 69 -5.67 -12.58 13.38
CA GLY A 69 -4.73 -12.77 14.49
C GLY A 69 -3.34 -13.22 14.06
N ASP A 70 -2.99 -13.06 12.78
CA ASP A 70 -1.66 -13.35 12.25
C ASP A 70 -0.72 -12.15 12.47
N LEU A 71 -0.06 -12.16 13.62
CA LEU A 71 0.87 -11.10 14.01
C LEU A 71 2.08 -10.99 13.08
N ILE A 72 2.57 -12.09 12.51
CA ILE A 72 3.77 -12.09 11.66
C ILE A 72 3.43 -11.46 10.30
N GLY A 73 2.30 -11.85 9.71
CA GLY A 73 1.77 -11.24 8.49
C GLY A 73 1.51 -9.73 8.66
N GLU A 74 0.94 -9.33 9.81
CA GLU A 74 0.72 -7.93 10.14
C GLU A 74 2.04 -7.15 10.24
N ILE A 75 3.04 -7.66 10.97
CA ILE A 75 4.35 -7.02 11.11
C ILE A 75 5.05 -6.87 9.77
N ASN A 76 5.09 -7.92 8.95
CA ASN A 76 5.74 -7.86 7.63
C ASN A 76 5.08 -6.82 6.72
N SER A 77 3.75 -6.74 6.76
CA SER A 77 2.99 -5.75 5.99
C SER A 77 3.27 -4.32 6.49
N LEU A 78 3.38 -4.10 7.81
CA LEU A 78 3.77 -2.82 8.39
C LEU A 78 5.21 -2.42 8.01
N VAL A 79 6.16 -3.36 8.03
CA VAL A 79 7.56 -3.13 7.60
C VAL A 79 7.60 -2.68 6.13
N ASN A 80 6.85 -3.36 5.26
CA ASN A 80 6.75 -3.00 3.85
C ASN A 80 6.10 -1.63 3.64
N LEU A 81 5.07 -1.30 4.42
CA LEU A 81 4.42 0.01 4.36
C LEU A 81 5.37 1.14 4.83
N ALA A 82 6.17 0.90 5.86
CA ALA A 82 7.19 1.85 6.30
C ALA A 82 8.26 2.08 5.22
N LEU A 83 8.69 1.02 4.52
CA LEU A 83 9.59 1.12 3.36
C LEU A 83 8.96 1.95 2.24
N VAL A 84 7.69 1.70 1.90
CA VAL A 84 6.95 2.47 0.90
C VAL A 84 6.90 3.96 1.27
N TYR A 85 6.56 4.30 2.51
CA TYR A 85 6.58 5.68 2.98
C TYR A 85 7.97 6.31 2.94
N GLN A 86 9.01 5.56 3.30
CA GLN A 86 10.40 6.01 3.18
C GLN A 86 10.76 6.37 1.73
N ARG A 87 10.38 5.52 0.76
CA ARG A 87 10.66 5.75 -0.67
C ARG A 87 9.91 6.96 -1.24
N LEU A 88 8.73 7.26 -0.70
CA LEU A 88 7.96 8.45 -1.05
C LEU A 88 8.47 9.73 -0.35
N GLY A 89 9.38 9.61 0.61
CA GLY A 89 9.84 10.73 1.44
C GLY A 89 8.87 11.13 2.55
N ASN A 90 7.85 10.31 2.82
CA ASN A 90 6.87 10.51 3.89
C ASN A 90 7.45 9.98 5.21
N LEU A 91 8.55 10.58 5.67
CA LEU A 91 9.39 10.03 6.74
C LEU A 91 8.67 9.97 8.10
N ASP A 92 7.78 10.90 8.40
CA ASP A 92 6.97 10.88 9.63
C ASP A 92 6.00 9.70 9.65
N GLN A 93 5.35 9.42 8.51
CA GLN A 93 4.46 8.26 8.39
C GLN A 93 5.25 6.96 8.48
N ALA A 94 6.46 6.89 7.90
CA ALA A 94 7.33 5.73 8.04
C ALA A 94 7.69 5.46 9.51
N LEU A 95 8.03 6.49 10.29
CA LEU A 95 8.34 6.34 11.73
C LEU A 95 7.12 5.89 12.55
N GLU A 96 5.94 6.40 12.25
CA GLU A 96 4.69 5.96 12.88
C GLU A 96 4.41 4.48 12.58
N THR A 97 4.56 4.06 11.32
CA THR A 97 4.40 2.65 10.93
C THR A 97 5.46 1.73 11.57
N ILE A 98 6.70 2.21 11.74
CA ILE A 98 7.75 1.50 12.49
C ILE A 98 7.35 1.32 13.96
N TYR A 99 6.81 2.37 14.59
CA TYR A 99 6.32 2.29 15.97
C TYR A 99 5.19 1.25 16.12
N GLN A 100 4.26 1.23 15.17
CA GLN A 100 3.21 0.21 15.13
C GLN A 100 3.79 -1.21 14.97
N SER A 101 4.83 -1.37 14.14
CA SER A 101 5.53 -2.66 13.96
C SER A 101 6.14 -3.16 15.28
N PHE A 102 6.81 -2.29 16.04
CA PHE A 102 7.34 -2.64 17.37
C PHE A 102 6.22 -2.96 18.39
N THR A 103 5.09 -2.28 18.28
CA THR A 103 3.92 -2.55 19.13
C THR A 103 3.40 -3.97 18.88
N GLN A 104 3.27 -4.39 17.62
CA GLN A 104 2.88 -5.76 17.29
C GLN A 104 3.96 -6.77 17.68
N LEU A 105 5.23 -6.48 17.42
CA LEU A 105 6.37 -7.33 17.78
C LEU A 105 6.43 -7.62 19.30
N SER A 106 5.99 -6.67 20.13
CA SER A 106 5.96 -6.84 21.59
C SER A 106 4.99 -7.93 22.08
N GLN A 107 4.07 -8.37 21.23
CA GLN A 107 3.12 -9.44 21.52
C GLN A 107 3.66 -10.83 21.20
N LEU A 108 4.79 -10.93 20.48
CA LEU A 108 5.45 -12.20 20.18
C LEU A 108 6.35 -12.64 21.34
N ASP A 109 6.44 -13.95 21.53
CA ASP A 109 7.40 -14.56 22.46
C ASP A 109 8.84 -14.33 22.00
N ASN A 110 9.79 -14.41 22.94
CA ASN A 110 11.21 -14.22 22.64
C ASN A 110 11.80 -15.42 21.88
N THR A 111 11.58 -15.44 20.57
CA THR A 111 12.04 -16.47 19.62
C THR A 111 13.02 -15.89 18.62
N LYS A 112 13.73 -16.77 17.89
CA LYS A 112 14.57 -16.36 16.75
C LYS A 112 13.77 -15.57 15.70
N GLU A 113 12.55 -16.00 15.37
CA GLU A 113 11.67 -15.29 14.43
C GLU A 113 11.33 -13.87 14.90
N ARG A 114 11.06 -13.67 16.21
CA ARG A 114 10.88 -12.32 16.76
C ARG A 114 12.14 -11.47 16.62
N GLN A 115 13.32 -12.06 16.86
CA GLN A 115 14.59 -11.35 16.70
C GLN A 115 14.86 -10.99 15.22
N GLU A 116 14.54 -11.87 14.27
CA GLU A 116 14.62 -11.59 12.83
C GLU A 116 13.70 -10.44 12.43
N LEU A 117 12.44 -10.44 12.90
CA LEU A 117 11.49 -9.34 12.67
C LEU A 117 11.98 -8.05 13.32
N GLN A 118 12.54 -8.11 14.53
CA GLN A 118 13.14 -6.95 15.20
C GLN A 118 14.24 -6.32 14.35
N ALA A 119 15.15 -7.16 13.82
CA ALA A 119 16.24 -6.72 12.98
C ALA A 119 15.74 -6.07 11.67
N GLN A 120 14.69 -6.63 11.06
CA GLN A 120 14.05 -6.05 9.88
C GLN A 120 13.46 -4.66 10.16
N ILE A 121 12.70 -4.51 11.25
CA ILE A 121 12.12 -3.21 11.65
C ILE A 121 13.23 -2.18 11.90
N LEU A 122 14.28 -2.56 12.64
CA LEU A 122 15.43 -1.69 12.90
C LEU A 122 16.17 -1.29 11.61
N SER A 123 16.33 -2.21 10.66
CA SER A 123 16.96 -1.92 9.37
C SER A 123 16.21 -0.81 8.62
N VAL A 124 14.88 -0.88 8.57
CA VAL A 124 14.05 0.17 7.95
C VAL A 124 14.13 1.48 8.75
N GLN A 125 14.13 1.42 10.08
CA GLN A 125 14.30 2.60 10.93
C GLN A 125 15.63 3.32 10.67
N GLY A 126 16.73 2.57 10.53
CA GLY A 126 18.03 3.13 10.16
C GLY A 126 17.99 3.83 8.80
N GLN A 127 17.31 3.25 7.80
CA GLN A 127 17.12 3.88 6.48
C GLN A 127 16.31 5.18 6.56
N VAL A 128 15.26 5.21 7.40
CA VAL A 128 14.46 6.42 7.63
C VAL A 128 15.30 7.51 8.32
N TYR A 129 16.08 7.17 9.34
CA TYR A 129 16.98 8.15 9.97
C TYR A 129 18.07 8.65 9.04
N LEU A 130 18.61 7.81 8.18
CA LEU A 130 19.55 8.25 7.15
C LEU A 130 18.87 9.25 6.19
N SER A 131 17.63 8.98 5.78
CA SER A 131 16.83 9.87 4.92
C SER A 131 16.52 11.22 5.59
N LEU A 132 16.43 11.24 6.93
CA LEU A 132 16.30 12.45 7.75
C LEU A 132 17.63 13.20 7.95
N GLY A 133 18.75 12.73 7.39
CA GLY A 133 20.08 13.29 7.61
C GLY A 133 20.69 12.97 8.99
N GLN A 134 20.10 12.04 9.74
CA GLN A 134 20.53 11.64 11.09
C GLN A 134 21.46 10.42 11.03
N GLY A 135 22.60 10.59 10.34
CA GLY A 135 23.53 9.48 10.05
C GLY A 135 24.07 8.77 11.29
N GLU A 136 24.36 9.49 12.38
CA GLU A 136 24.83 8.88 13.63
C GLU A 136 23.78 7.94 14.26
N LYS A 137 22.50 8.33 14.22
CA LYS A 137 21.41 7.46 14.70
C LYS A 137 21.23 6.24 13.82
N ALA A 138 21.26 6.42 12.50
CA ALA A 138 21.20 5.32 11.55
C ALA A 138 22.33 4.30 11.79
N LEU A 139 23.56 4.78 11.99
CA LEU A 139 24.71 3.93 12.29
C LEU A 139 24.52 3.15 13.60
N SER A 140 24.08 3.82 14.67
CA SER A 140 23.82 3.16 15.96
C SER A 140 22.77 2.06 15.82
N ILE A 141 21.70 2.31 15.06
CA ILE A 141 20.63 1.33 14.83
C ILE A 141 21.15 0.15 14.03
N TRP A 142 21.94 0.37 12.98
CA TRP A 142 22.49 -0.75 12.20
C TRP A 142 23.53 -1.56 12.96
N GLN A 143 24.25 -0.96 13.90
CA GLN A 143 25.10 -1.70 14.84
C GLN A 143 24.27 -2.62 15.74
N GLU A 144 23.14 -2.14 16.26
CA GLU A 144 22.19 -2.97 17.01
C GLU A 144 21.61 -4.09 16.13
N THR A 145 21.16 -3.77 14.92
CA THR A 145 20.67 -4.77 13.94
C THR A 145 21.70 -5.86 13.66
N SER A 146 22.97 -5.48 13.45
CA SER A 146 24.05 -6.43 13.19
C SER A 146 24.32 -7.33 14.40
N ALA A 147 24.21 -6.81 15.62
CA ALA A 147 24.39 -7.60 16.83
C ALA A 147 23.27 -8.65 16.98
N ILE A 148 22.04 -8.32 16.59
CA ILE A 148 20.91 -9.27 16.59
C ILE A 148 21.17 -10.40 15.61
N TYR A 149 21.53 -10.11 14.35
CA TYR A 149 21.82 -11.14 13.36
C TYR A 149 22.96 -12.09 13.80
N GLN A 150 24.00 -11.53 14.41
CA GLN A 150 25.10 -12.33 14.99
C GLN A 150 24.63 -13.27 16.11
N ASP A 151 23.73 -12.81 16.99
CA ASP A 151 23.20 -13.60 18.11
C ASP A 151 22.34 -14.77 17.61
N ILE A 152 21.57 -14.56 16.55
CA ILE A 152 20.70 -15.61 15.96
C ILE A 152 21.39 -16.49 14.90
N GLY A 153 22.66 -16.21 14.59
CA GLY A 153 23.50 -17.02 13.72
C GLY A 153 23.24 -16.86 12.22
N ASP A 154 22.74 -15.71 11.78
CA ASP A 154 22.51 -15.36 10.37
C ASP A 154 23.53 -14.35 9.82
#